data_AF-A0A3M7HBJ3-F1
#
_entry.id   AF-A0A3M7HBJ3-F1
#
_cell.length_a   1.000
_cell.length_b   1.000
_cell.length_c   1.000
_cell.angle_alpha   90.00
_cell.angle_beta   90.00
_cell.angle_gamma   90.00
#
_symmetry.space_group_name_H-M   'P 1'
#
loop_
_entity.id
_entity.type
_entity.pdbx_description
1 polymer ?
#
loop_
_entity_poly.entity_id
_entity_poly.type
_entity_poly.pdbx_seq_one_letter_code
_entity_poly.pdbx_strand_id
1 'polypeptide(L)'
;MASSESSDEAPSEYSAPTRKRLPTRQPIPLSNSSSEVPSEYSAQERNRPSTKQQVAPSEPNSEEPSEHVCSLSEQFAAECSDEEQAAVRLEWRSASSFQELLDFNRKFLRGESKRSCYHRGPIFNETIALVPGLLRLHDYGMLTMESQPGTAPTPTRIECPCCSDERWVQIQQRPYLMLILPYHDKIPKEVVRRFLVELLIDDDFYAHIWRDEGSCRWRSCRKNIRTASSFPQDWATHKSKEAEKKEDLASAELNHQQRLDLQCGCETDIFATYDNVMEDTSPLLVRVLAKSWEETDLQALVENAAIRAGVQPLYADAADE
;
A
#
# COMPACT_ATOMS: atom_id res chain seq x y z
N MET A 1 13.53 -26.09 48.79
CA MET A 1 13.37 -27.31 47.99
C MET A 1 11.88 -27.51 47.71
N ALA A 2 11.54 -27.91 46.48
CA ALA A 2 10.22 -28.19 45.88
C ALA A 2 9.27 -26.96 45.79
N SER A 3 9.04 -26.30 44.64
CA SER A 3 8.52 -26.74 43.32
C SER A 3 7.13 -27.37 43.38
N SER A 4 6.13 -26.66 42.84
CA SER A 4 5.06 -27.24 42.01
C SER A 4 4.38 -26.13 41.20
N GLU A 5 4.33 -26.38 39.89
CA GLU A 5 3.75 -25.57 38.82
C GLU A 5 2.22 -25.67 38.83
N SER A 6 1.53 -24.64 38.34
CA SER A 6 0.16 -24.77 37.86
C SER A 6 -0.01 -23.90 36.63
N SER A 7 -0.17 -24.59 35.50
CA SER A 7 -0.48 -24.10 34.17
C SER A 7 -1.95 -23.69 34.10
N ASP A 8 -2.24 -22.49 33.61
CA ASP A 8 -3.59 -22.13 33.17
C ASP A 8 -3.57 -21.86 31.67
N GLU A 9 -4.14 -22.82 30.93
CA GLU A 9 -4.45 -22.76 29.51
C GLU A 9 -5.57 -21.75 29.24
N ALA A 10 -5.42 -20.97 28.16
CA ALA A 10 -6.46 -20.11 27.62
C ALA A 10 -7.48 -20.92 26.80
N PRO A 11 -8.79 -20.63 26.87
CA PRO A 11 -9.77 -21.28 26.01
C PRO A 11 -9.78 -20.66 24.60
N SER A 12 -9.50 -21.51 23.62
CA SER A 12 -9.69 -21.29 22.18
C SER A 12 -11.11 -21.73 21.80
N GLU A 13 -12.03 -20.81 21.57
CA GLU A 13 -13.37 -21.12 21.07
C GLU A 13 -13.75 -20.22 19.89
N TYR A 14 -13.39 -20.66 18.69
CA TYR A 14 -14.19 -20.44 17.48
C TYR A 14 -14.44 -21.82 16.87
N SER A 15 -15.64 -22.35 17.03
CA SER A 15 -16.10 -23.54 16.30
C SER A 15 -17.59 -23.41 16.05
N ALA A 16 -17.95 -23.19 14.78
CA ALA A 16 -19.31 -23.34 14.29
C ALA A 16 -19.61 -24.85 14.04
N PRO A 17 -20.88 -25.29 14.12
CA PRO A 17 -21.21 -26.71 14.18
C PRO A 17 -21.20 -27.41 12.82
N THR A 18 -20.55 -28.56 12.79
CA THR A 18 -20.48 -29.54 11.70
C THR A 18 -21.80 -30.31 11.52
N ARG A 19 -22.36 -30.32 10.29
CA ARG A 19 -23.37 -31.33 9.88
C ARG A 19 -22.71 -32.49 9.11
N LYS A 20 -23.23 -33.69 9.36
CA LYS A 20 -22.67 -35.02 9.10
C LYS A 20 -22.69 -35.47 7.62
N ARG A 21 -21.50 -35.89 7.13
CA ARG A 21 -21.08 -37.10 6.34
C ARG A 21 -22.17 -38.02 5.72
N LEU A 22 -22.06 -38.58 4.50
CA LEU A 22 -21.11 -39.59 3.90
C LEU A 22 -21.51 -39.87 2.40
N PRO A 23 -20.85 -40.73 1.57
CA PRO A 23 -19.50 -41.36 1.65
C PRO A 23 -18.62 -41.31 0.36
N THR A 24 -17.29 -41.34 0.60
CA THR A 24 -16.24 -42.22 -0.01
C THR A 24 -15.93 -42.23 -1.51
N ARG A 25 -14.71 -41.76 -1.85
CA ARG A 25 -13.68 -42.57 -2.56
C ARG A 25 -12.27 -42.14 -2.12
N GLN A 26 -11.44 -43.13 -1.79
CA GLN A 26 -10.06 -43.02 -1.31
C GLN A 26 -9.02 -43.17 -2.46
N PRO A 27 -7.73 -42.85 -2.21
CA PRO A 27 -6.72 -42.47 -3.21
C PRO A 27 -5.73 -43.60 -3.59
N ILE A 28 -4.96 -43.41 -4.67
CA ILE A 28 -3.75 -44.21 -4.98
C ILE A 28 -2.62 -43.28 -5.50
N PRO A 29 -1.33 -43.55 -5.21
CA PRO A 29 -0.23 -42.57 -5.22
C PRO A 29 0.86 -42.80 -6.31
N LEU A 30 1.78 -41.81 -6.38
CA LEU A 30 3.22 -41.85 -6.77
C LEU A 30 3.64 -42.33 -8.17
N SER A 31 4.42 -41.48 -8.87
CA SER A 31 5.77 -41.86 -9.37
C SER A 31 6.55 -40.67 -9.93
N ASN A 32 7.73 -40.42 -9.33
CA ASN A 32 8.88 -39.76 -9.92
C ASN A 32 9.35 -40.53 -11.17
N SER A 33 9.84 -39.85 -12.21
CA SER A 33 11.08 -40.30 -12.86
C SER A 33 11.74 -39.19 -13.68
N SER A 34 13.03 -39.04 -13.40
CA SER A 34 14.05 -38.27 -14.09
C SER A 34 14.43 -38.93 -15.42
N SER A 35 14.86 -38.14 -16.41
CA SER A 35 15.83 -38.55 -17.42
C SER A 35 16.49 -37.35 -18.12
N GLU A 36 17.74 -37.16 -17.72
CA GLU A 36 18.96 -36.61 -18.32
C GLU A 36 19.04 -36.13 -19.79
N VAL A 37 19.94 -35.15 -19.96
CA VAL A 37 20.49 -34.43 -21.13
C VAL A 37 21.39 -35.33 -22.02
N PRO A 38 21.83 -34.92 -23.24
CA PRO A 38 23.07 -34.11 -23.41
C PRO A 38 22.98 -33.05 -24.54
N SER A 39 23.37 -31.78 -24.34
CA SER A 39 24.68 -31.15 -24.60
C SER A 39 25.28 -31.32 -26.00
N GLU A 40 25.47 -30.20 -26.74
CA GLU A 40 26.60 -30.03 -27.65
C GLU A 40 26.98 -28.54 -27.83
N TYR A 41 28.23 -28.25 -27.48
CA TYR A 41 28.99 -27.02 -27.69
C TYR A 41 29.45 -26.93 -29.15
N SER A 42 29.60 -25.72 -29.70
CA SER A 42 30.75 -25.39 -30.57
C SER A 42 30.89 -23.87 -30.77
N ALA A 43 31.98 -23.33 -30.20
CA ALA A 43 32.59 -22.07 -30.60
C ALA A 43 33.63 -22.36 -31.68
N GLN A 44 33.74 -21.51 -32.70
CA GLN A 44 34.88 -21.54 -33.62
C GLN A 44 35.25 -20.13 -34.08
N GLU A 45 36.38 -19.65 -33.58
CA GLU A 45 37.16 -18.53 -34.13
C GLU A 45 37.88 -18.96 -35.42
N ARG A 46 38.05 -18.03 -36.39
CA ARG A 46 39.35 -17.67 -37.01
C ARG A 46 39.21 -16.65 -38.16
N ASN A 47 39.91 -15.52 -37.96
CA ASN A 47 40.86 -14.82 -38.87
C ASN A 47 40.46 -14.29 -40.27
N ARG A 48 40.36 -12.95 -40.32
CA ARG A 48 40.84 -11.91 -41.28
C ARG A 48 41.71 -12.33 -42.50
N PRO A 49 41.70 -11.53 -43.60
CA PRO A 49 42.67 -10.43 -43.69
C PRO A 49 42.18 -9.06 -44.24
N SER A 50 42.91 -8.06 -43.73
CA SER A 50 43.07 -6.63 -44.03
C SER A 50 43.02 -6.17 -45.51
N THR A 51 42.44 -4.99 -45.75
CA THR A 51 42.97 -4.01 -46.72
C THR A 51 42.93 -2.62 -46.09
N LYS A 52 44.10 -1.99 -46.01
CA LYS A 52 44.32 -0.61 -45.56
C LYS A 52 44.09 0.35 -46.74
N GLN A 53 43.37 1.43 -46.51
CA GLN A 53 43.68 2.72 -47.14
C GLN A 53 43.63 3.81 -46.05
N GLN A 54 44.76 4.52 -45.93
CA GLN A 54 44.92 5.72 -45.13
C GLN A 54 44.53 6.93 -45.97
N VAL A 55 43.69 7.81 -45.41
CA VAL A 55 43.68 9.24 -45.73
C VAL A 55 43.60 9.97 -44.39
N ALA A 56 44.54 10.89 -44.16
CA ALA A 56 44.62 11.75 -42.99
C ALA A 56 44.02 13.14 -43.30
N PRO A 57 43.98 14.07 -42.33
CA PRO A 57 42.83 14.39 -41.51
C PRO A 57 42.15 15.69 -41.98
N SER A 58 40.84 15.80 -41.74
CA SER A 58 40.13 17.08 -41.81
C SER A 58 39.57 17.34 -40.42
N GLU A 59 40.00 18.43 -39.80
CA GLU A 59 39.44 18.95 -38.56
C GLU A 59 37.94 19.22 -38.73
N PRO A 60 37.14 18.98 -37.69
CA PRO A 60 36.00 19.83 -37.44
C PRO A 60 36.06 20.38 -36.01
N ASN A 61 36.06 21.71 -35.98
CA ASN A 61 35.21 22.57 -35.17
C ASN A 61 34.76 22.06 -33.79
N SER A 62 35.22 22.81 -32.80
CA SER A 62 34.54 23.06 -31.54
C SER A 62 33.05 23.35 -31.74
N GLU A 63 32.21 22.40 -31.39
CA GLU A 63 30.87 22.67 -30.87
C GLU A 63 30.73 21.84 -29.59
N GLU A 64 30.47 22.56 -28.51
CA GLU A 64 30.26 22.04 -27.17
C GLU A 64 29.17 20.95 -27.19
N PRO A 65 29.34 19.82 -26.48
CA PRO A 65 28.18 19.00 -26.18
C PRO A 65 27.32 19.82 -25.21
N SER A 66 26.25 20.43 -25.71
CA SER A 66 25.19 20.95 -24.87
C SER A 66 24.73 19.79 -23.98
N GLU A 67 25.07 19.86 -22.71
CA GLU A 67 24.48 19.06 -21.65
C GLU A 67 23.00 19.42 -21.56
N HIS A 68 22.19 18.90 -22.47
CA HIS A 68 20.77 18.75 -22.25
C HIS A 68 20.55 17.41 -21.58
N VAL A 69 20.93 17.42 -20.30
CA VAL A 69 20.38 16.52 -19.29
C VAL A 69 18.87 16.61 -19.45
N CYS A 70 18.25 15.49 -19.82
CA CYS A 70 16.82 15.31 -19.83
C CYS A 70 16.30 15.41 -18.40
N SER A 71 16.11 16.65 -17.97
CA SER A 71 15.33 17.00 -16.82
C SER A 71 13.87 17.13 -17.27
N LEU A 72 13.18 16.00 -17.25
CA LEU A 72 11.75 15.98 -16.93
C LEU A 72 11.55 15.75 -15.41
N SER A 73 12.64 15.88 -14.64
CA SER A 73 12.70 15.78 -13.18
C SER A 73 12.80 17.14 -12.47
N GLU A 74 13.25 18.24 -13.10
CA GLU A 74 13.45 19.52 -12.40
C GLU A 74 12.17 20.32 -12.10
N GLN A 75 10.97 19.83 -12.46
CA GLN A 75 9.73 20.43 -11.96
C GLN A 75 8.99 19.57 -10.92
N PHE A 76 9.37 18.32 -10.70
CA PHE A 76 8.67 17.42 -9.77
C PHE A 76 9.56 16.59 -8.84
N ALA A 77 10.88 16.70 -8.95
CA ALA A 77 11.81 16.10 -8.01
C ALA A 77 12.92 17.10 -7.72
N ALA A 78 12.64 18.05 -6.81
CA ALA A 78 13.70 18.38 -5.89
C ALA A 78 14.04 17.06 -5.18
N GLU A 79 15.16 16.43 -5.53
CA GLU A 79 15.72 15.33 -4.76
C GLU A 79 15.89 15.83 -3.33
N CYS A 80 14.90 15.52 -2.52
CA CYS A 80 14.79 15.91 -1.14
C CYS A 80 15.86 15.14 -0.36
N SER A 81 16.69 15.82 0.44
CA SER A 81 17.81 15.16 1.10
C SER A 81 17.31 14.09 2.09
N ASP A 82 17.99 12.95 2.13
CA ASP A 82 17.68 11.87 3.08
C ASP A 82 17.76 12.35 4.55
N GLU A 83 18.53 13.42 4.81
CA GLU A 83 18.64 14.05 6.13
C GLU A 83 17.32 14.66 6.61
N GLU A 84 16.59 15.36 5.73
CA GLU A 84 15.31 15.95 6.13
C GLU A 84 14.24 14.88 6.35
N GLN A 85 14.24 13.80 5.55
CA GLN A 85 13.36 12.66 5.80
C GLN A 85 13.73 11.94 7.11
N ALA A 86 15.01 11.84 7.44
CA ALA A 86 15.47 11.27 8.71
C ALA A 86 15.01 12.12 9.91
N ALA A 87 15.03 13.45 9.80
CA ALA A 87 14.52 14.36 10.82
C ALA A 87 13.01 14.17 11.06
N VAL A 88 12.21 14.08 10.00
CA VAL A 88 10.76 13.81 10.09
C VAL A 88 10.50 12.45 10.75
N ARG A 89 11.26 11.41 10.38
CA ARG A 89 11.15 10.09 11.03
C ARG A 89 11.53 10.15 12.52
N LEU A 90 12.51 10.98 12.89
CA LEU A 90 12.92 11.16 14.28
C LEU A 90 11.87 11.92 15.10
N GLU A 91 11.23 12.95 14.53
CA GLU A 91 10.13 13.68 15.15
C GLU A 91 8.95 12.74 15.44
N TRP A 92 8.51 11.99 14.43
CA TRP A 92 7.44 11.00 14.60
C TRP A 92 7.81 9.89 15.60
N ARG A 93 9.08 9.44 15.62
CA ARG A 93 9.62 8.50 16.63
C ARG A 93 9.55 9.02 18.05
N SER A 94 9.65 10.34 18.21
CA SER A 94 9.68 11.00 19.50
C SER A 94 8.28 11.32 20.02
N ALA A 95 7.23 10.94 19.29
CA ALA A 95 5.85 11.11 19.72
C ALA A 95 5.62 10.46 21.09
N SER A 96 5.01 11.21 22.00
CA SER A 96 4.68 10.77 23.36
C SER A 96 3.31 10.10 23.45
N SER A 97 2.46 10.29 22.44
CA SER A 97 1.09 9.78 22.43
C SER A 97 0.58 9.56 21.01
N PHE A 98 -0.50 8.78 20.90
CA PHE A 98 -1.17 8.57 19.61
C PHE A 98 -1.79 9.86 19.05
N GLN A 99 -2.20 10.79 19.93
CA GLN A 99 -2.68 12.11 19.53
C GLN A 99 -1.62 12.89 18.74
N GLU A 100 -0.37 12.88 19.22
CA GLU A 100 0.72 13.58 18.52
C GLU A 100 0.96 13.00 17.12
N LEU A 101 0.81 11.68 16.94
CA LEU A 101 0.91 11.05 15.62
C LEU A 101 -0.22 11.52 14.68
N LEU A 102 -1.44 11.66 15.20
CA LEU A 102 -2.56 12.25 14.45
C LEU A 102 -2.22 13.70 14.08
N ASP A 103 -1.75 14.50 15.02
CA ASP A 103 -1.43 15.92 14.79
C ASP A 103 -0.30 16.11 13.76
N PHE A 104 0.73 15.27 13.78
CA PHE A 104 1.76 15.28 12.74
C PHE A 104 1.18 14.94 11.36
N ASN A 105 0.26 13.98 11.28
CA ASN A 105 -0.40 13.64 10.03
C ASN A 105 -1.35 14.76 9.57
N ARG A 106 -2.10 15.40 10.47
CA ARG A 106 -2.95 16.57 10.17
C ARG A 106 -2.14 17.71 9.58
N LYS A 107 -1.00 18.06 10.18
CA LYS A 107 -0.06 19.06 9.64
C LYS A 107 0.39 18.70 8.23
N PHE A 108 0.71 17.43 7.99
CA PHE A 108 1.09 16.96 6.66
C PHE A 108 -0.06 17.06 5.64
N LEU A 109 -1.26 16.60 5.98
CA LEU A 109 -2.45 16.69 5.11
C LEU A 109 -2.88 18.12 4.81
N ARG A 110 -2.66 19.05 5.75
CA ARG A 110 -2.89 20.50 5.57
C ARG A 110 -1.77 21.18 4.76
N GLY A 111 -0.67 20.48 4.48
CA GLY A 111 0.50 21.02 3.78
C GLY A 111 1.40 21.91 4.65
N GLU A 112 1.17 21.94 5.97
CA GLU A 112 2.03 22.63 6.94
C GLU A 112 3.37 21.91 7.11
N SER A 113 3.35 20.57 6.99
CA SER A 113 4.54 19.76 6.76
C SER A 113 4.58 19.30 5.31
N LYS A 114 5.74 19.46 4.66
CA LYS A 114 5.96 18.97 3.29
C LYS A 114 6.09 17.45 3.22
N ARG A 115 6.27 16.76 4.35
CA ARG A 115 6.57 15.33 4.40
C ARG A 115 5.92 14.65 5.58
N SER A 116 5.77 13.35 5.47
CA SER A 116 5.41 12.46 6.56
C SER A 116 6.47 11.36 6.71
N CYS A 117 6.43 10.62 7.80
CA CYS A 117 7.30 9.48 8.02
C CYS A 117 7.22 8.40 6.91
N TYR A 118 6.04 8.29 6.28
CA TYR A 118 5.72 7.34 5.21
C TYR A 118 5.74 7.94 3.80
N HIS A 119 5.81 9.26 3.67
CA HIS A 119 5.75 9.93 2.37
C HIS A 119 6.79 11.04 2.26
N ARG A 120 7.69 10.93 1.27
CA ARG A 120 8.90 11.77 1.14
C ARG A 120 8.68 13.13 0.48
N GLY A 121 7.47 13.40 -0.01
CA GLY A 121 7.10 14.64 -0.68
C GLY A 121 5.78 15.21 -0.17
N PRO A 122 5.27 16.29 -0.78
CA PRO A 122 3.93 16.79 -0.48
C PRO A 122 2.86 15.77 -0.90
N ILE A 123 1.64 15.93 -0.39
CA ILE A 123 0.48 15.16 -0.87
C ILE A 123 0.31 15.34 -2.39
N PHE A 124 -0.18 14.31 -3.06
CA PHE A 124 -0.51 14.40 -4.49
C PHE A 124 -1.74 15.29 -4.69
N ASN A 125 -1.83 15.94 -5.85
CA ASN A 125 -2.95 16.82 -6.18
C ASN A 125 -4.31 16.09 -6.10
N GLU A 126 -4.36 14.81 -6.48
CA GLU A 126 -5.57 13.99 -6.38
C GLU A 126 -6.06 13.81 -4.93
N THR A 127 -5.16 13.87 -3.96
CA THR A 127 -5.47 13.71 -2.53
C THR A 127 -6.12 14.96 -1.94
N ILE A 128 -5.92 16.15 -2.53
CA ILE A 128 -6.40 17.43 -1.98
C ILE A 128 -7.91 17.40 -1.70
N ALA A 129 -8.71 16.86 -2.62
CA ALA A 129 -10.16 16.77 -2.47
C ALA A 129 -10.58 15.82 -1.33
N LEU A 130 -9.73 14.86 -0.97
CA LEU A 130 -10.00 13.87 0.08
C LEU A 130 -9.62 14.38 1.48
N VAL A 131 -8.73 15.39 1.58
CA VAL A 131 -8.17 15.89 2.85
C VAL A 131 -9.25 16.17 3.90
N PRO A 132 -10.38 16.86 3.62
CA PRO A 132 -11.40 17.10 4.63
C PRO A 132 -11.96 15.80 5.24
N GLY A 133 -12.20 14.77 4.43
CA GLY A 133 -12.65 13.46 4.91
C GLY A 133 -11.58 12.70 5.68
N LEU A 134 -10.32 12.77 5.22
CA LEU A 134 -9.20 12.14 5.91
C LEU A 134 -8.99 12.73 7.31
N LEU A 135 -9.10 14.05 7.44
CA LEU A 135 -9.02 14.75 8.72
C LEU A 135 -10.19 14.38 9.66
N ARG A 136 -11.42 14.27 9.16
CA ARG A 136 -12.56 13.80 9.98
C ARG A 136 -12.31 12.43 10.59
N LEU A 137 -11.69 11.50 9.84
CA LEU A 137 -11.37 10.18 10.37
C LEU A 137 -10.34 10.22 11.50
N HIS A 138 -9.44 11.22 11.52
CA HIS A 138 -8.49 11.41 12.62
C HIS A 138 -9.21 11.73 13.93
N ASP A 139 -10.36 12.41 13.89
CA ASP A 139 -11.15 12.72 15.08
C ASP A 139 -11.67 11.45 15.78
N TYR A 140 -11.87 10.36 15.02
CA TYR A 140 -12.22 9.03 15.53
C TYR A 140 -10.99 8.18 15.89
N GLY A 141 -9.78 8.74 15.79
CA GLY A 141 -8.53 8.05 16.11
C GLY A 141 -7.99 7.17 15.00
N MET A 142 -8.42 7.39 13.75
CA MET A 142 -7.96 6.62 12.61
C MET A 142 -6.85 7.38 11.89
N LEU A 143 -5.60 6.92 12.01
CA LEU A 143 -4.45 7.54 11.36
C LEU A 143 -4.42 7.14 9.89
N THR A 144 -4.77 8.05 8.98
CA THR A 144 -4.80 7.78 7.53
C THR A 144 -3.40 7.82 6.91
N MET A 145 -3.12 6.91 5.99
CA MET A 145 -1.76 6.63 5.52
C MET A 145 -1.63 6.70 4.00
N GLU A 146 -2.60 6.12 3.29
CA GLU A 146 -2.61 6.07 1.85
C GLU A 146 -4.06 6.21 1.38
N SER A 147 -4.28 6.93 0.29
CA SER A 147 -5.60 7.14 -0.26
C SER A 147 -5.52 7.42 -1.74
N GLN A 148 -6.51 6.94 -2.48
CA GLN A 148 -6.72 7.33 -3.88
C GLN A 148 -8.22 7.57 -4.12
N PRO A 149 -8.58 8.61 -4.90
CA PRO A 149 -9.97 8.85 -5.28
C PRO A 149 -10.45 7.84 -6.33
N GLY A 150 -11.76 7.79 -6.54
CA GLY A 150 -12.33 7.19 -7.74
C GLY A 150 -12.19 8.17 -8.89
N THR A 151 -11.47 7.79 -9.94
CA THR A 151 -11.29 8.65 -11.13
C THR A 151 -11.48 7.84 -12.39
N ALA A 152 -12.17 8.43 -13.37
CA ALA A 152 -12.32 7.89 -14.72
C ALA A 152 -11.87 8.95 -15.74
N PRO A 153 -10.58 9.34 -15.75
CA PRO A 153 -10.09 10.39 -16.62
C PRO A 153 -10.30 10.06 -18.10
N THR A 154 -10.35 11.11 -18.91
CA THR A 154 -10.34 10.98 -20.36
C THR A 154 -9.06 10.29 -20.83
N PRO A 155 -9.10 9.51 -21.94
CA PRO A 155 -7.90 8.93 -22.50
C PRO A 155 -6.78 9.92 -22.75
N THR A 156 -5.56 9.53 -22.40
CA THR A 156 -4.35 10.34 -22.55
C THR A 156 -3.38 9.62 -23.50
N ARG A 157 -2.71 10.38 -24.36
CA ARG A 157 -1.60 9.86 -25.18
C ARG A 157 -0.33 9.83 -24.34
N ILE A 158 0.31 8.67 -24.28
CA ILE A 158 1.62 8.48 -23.64
C ILE A 158 2.63 8.22 -24.76
N GLU A 159 3.74 8.95 -24.72
CA GLU A 159 4.88 8.81 -25.62
C GLU A 159 6.05 8.31 -24.76
N CYS A 160 6.67 7.15 -25.08
CA CYS A 160 7.90 6.79 -24.36
C CYS A 160 9.03 7.71 -24.84
N PRO A 161 9.76 8.39 -23.95
CA PRO A 161 10.98 9.09 -24.37
C PRO A 161 12.07 8.14 -24.89
N CYS A 162 11.95 6.85 -24.54
CA CYS A 162 12.92 5.80 -24.77
C CYS A 162 12.78 5.06 -26.11
N CYS A 163 11.59 5.09 -26.70
CA CYS A 163 11.24 4.39 -27.94
C CYS A 163 10.14 5.15 -28.65
N SER A 164 9.99 4.96 -29.96
CA SER A 164 8.91 5.59 -30.75
C SER A 164 7.52 4.99 -30.46
N ASP A 165 7.33 4.35 -29.31
CA ASP A 165 6.05 3.80 -28.89
C ASP A 165 5.16 4.92 -28.39
N GLU A 166 4.09 5.13 -29.14
CA GLU A 166 3.01 6.03 -28.79
C GLU A 166 1.75 5.21 -28.59
N ARG A 167 1.11 5.37 -27.44
CA ARG A 167 -0.15 4.68 -27.15
C ARG A 167 -1.11 5.58 -26.41
N TRP A 168 -2.38 5.39 -26.70
CA TRP A 168 -3.46 5.93 -25.90
C TRP A 168 -3.71 5.01 -24.72
N VAL A 169 -3.84 5.61 -23.54
CA VAL A 169 -4.11 4.90 -22.30
C VAL A 169 -5.29 5.57 -21.60
N GLN A 170 -6.20 4.76 -21.08
CA GLN A 170 -7.22 5.20 -20.14
C GLN A 170 -7.07 4.39 -18.86
N ILE A 171 -6.82 5.07 -17.74
CA ILE A 171 -6.66 4.45 -16.41
C ILE A 171 -7.80 4.93 -15.53
N GLN A 172 -8.61 4.00 -15.03
CA GLN A 172 -9.63 4.27 -14.02
C GLN A 172 -9.11 3.82 -12.65
N GLN A 173 -9.08 4.73 -11.68
CA GLN A 173 -8.79 4.41 -10.28
C GLN A 173 -10.07 4.05 -9.53
N ARG A 174 -9.94 3.13 -8.58
CA ARG A 174 -11.00 2.76 -7.65
C ARG A 174 -10.77 3.41 -6.29
N PRO A 175 -11.78 4.01 -5.64
CA PRO A 175 -11.57 4.61 -4.32
C PRO A 175 -10.96 3.62 -3.33
N TYR A 176 -9.88 4.03 -2.67
CA TYR A 176 -9.16 3.21 -1.70
C TYR A 176 -8.63 4.08 -0.55
N LEU A 177 -8.58 3.48 0.64
CA LEU A 177 -8.10 4.10 1.86
C LEU A 177 -7.32 3.08 2.71
N MET A 178 -6.17 3.48 3.22
CA MET A 178 -5.42 2.78 4.25
C MET A 178 -5.37 3.62 5.51
N LEU A 179 -5.65 3.00 6.65
CA LEU A 179 -5.59 3.63 7.96
C LEU A 179 -5.03 2.68 9.02
N ILE A 180 -4.47 3.28 10.07
CA ILE A 180 -4.10 2.59 11.30
C ILE A 180 -5.15 2.91 12.36
N LEU A 181 -5.68 1.86 12.98
CA LEU A 181 -6.60 1.95 14.09
C LEU A 181 -5.89 1.46 15.37
N PRO A 182 -5.66 2.32 16.37
CA PRO A 182 -5.06 1.89 17.62
C PRO A 182 -6.06 1.04 18.40
N TYR A 183 -5.59 -0.04 19.00
CA TYR A 183 -6.35 -0.81 19.98
C TYR A 183 -6.15 -0.19 21.37
N HIS A 184 -6.64 1.05 21.54
CA HIS A 184 -6.40 1.91 22.71
C HIS A 184 -7.35 1.59 23.88
N ASP A 185 -6.96 1.93 25.12
CA ASP A 185 -7.84 1.93 26.30
C ASP A 185 -9.00 2.96 26.27
N LYS A 186 -8.92 4.02 25.43
CA LYS A 186 -9.95 5.08 25.32
C LYS A 186 -11.21 4.61 24.60
N ILE A 187 -11.09 3.61 23.72
CA ILE A 187 -12.24 2.97 23.06
C ILE A 187 -12.44 1.60 23.69
N PRO A 188 -13.64 1.30 24.21
CA PRO A 188 -13.94 -0.05 24.69
C PRO A 188 -13.65 -1.09 23.61
N LYS A 189 -12.97 -2.18 23.97
CA LYS A 189 -12.57 -3.26 23.04
C LYS A 189 -13.77 -3.78 22.24
N GLU A 190 -14.94 -3.82 22.85
CA GLU A 190 -16.20 -4.26 22.25
C GLU A 190 -16.72 -3.28 21.19
N VAL A 191 -16.46 -1.98 21.33
CA VAL A 191 -16.76 -0.96 20.30
C VAL A 191 -15.82 -1.16 19.10
N VAL A 192 -14.51 -1.32 19.35
CA VAL A 192 -13.54 -1.61 18.28
C VAL A 192 -13.92 -2.88 17.52
N ARG A 193 -14.24 -3.97 18.24
CA ARG A 193 -14.68 -5.23 17.61
C ARG A 193 -15.94 -5.05 16.76
N ARG A 194 -16.94 -4.30 17.24
CA ARG A 194 -18.13 -3.99 16.44
C ARG A 194 -17.77 -3.19 15.19
N PHE A 195 -16.88 -2.21 15.30
CA PHE A 195 -16.42 -1.44 14.14
C PHE A 195 -15.72 -2.32 13.10
N LEU A 196 -14.84 -3.22 13.52
CA LEU A 196 -14.20 -4.16 12.60
C LEU A 196 -15.22 -5.08 11.90
N VAL A 197 -16.28 -5.50 12.60
CA VAL A 197 -17.37 -6.27 11.99
C VAL A 197 -18.14 -5.41 10.97
N GLU A 198 -18.54 -4.19 11.32
CA GLU A 198 -19.20 -3.26 10.40
C GLU A 198 -18.39 -3.06 9.12
N LEU A 199 -17.08 -2.89 9.22
CA LEU A 199 -16.19 -2.76 8.05
C LEU A 199 -16.19 -4.02 7.17
N LEU A 200 -16.21 -5.22 7.76
CA LEU A 200 -16.13 -6.48 7.02
C LEU A 200 -17.44 -6.86 6.33
N ILE A 201 -18.59 -6.37 6.83
CA ILE A 201 -19.92 -6.70 6.30
C ILE A 201 -20.56 -5.56 5.49
N ASP A 202 -19.90 -4.42 5.36
CA ASP A 202 -20.46 -3.24 4.69
C ASP A 202 -20.83 -3.54 3.23
N ASP A 203 -21.94 -2.98 2.77
CA ASP A 203 -22.47 -3.21 1.43
C ASP A 203 -21.77 -2.37 0.36
N ASP A 204 -21.12 -1.26 0.72
CA ASP A 204 -20.55 -0.29 -0.21
C ASP A 204 -19.04 -0.42 -0.41
N PHE A 205 -18.33 -1.10 0.49
CA PHE A 205 -16.88 -1.34 0.38
C PHE A 205 -16.44 -2.72 0.85
N TYR A 206 -15.21 -3.10 0.48
CA TYR A 206 -14.48 -4.23 1.04
C TYR A 206 -13.48 -3.73 2.07
N ALA A 207 -13.20 -4.54 3.09
CA ALA A 207 -12.21 -4.25 4.10
C ALA A 207 -11.23 -5.42 4.26
N HIS A 208 -9.97 -5.08 4.51
CA HIS A 208 -8.92 -6.01 4.88
C HIS A 208 -8.25 -5.51 6.15
N ILE A 209 -8.35 -6.30 7.22
CA ILE A 209 -7.80 -6.00 8.52
C ILE A 209 -6.59 -6.89 8.72
N TRP A 210 -5.48 -6.27 9.11
CA TRP A 210 -4.22 -6.93 9.38
C TRP A 210 -3.78 -6.56 10.80
N ARG A 211 -3.38 -7.58 11.56
CA ARG A 211 -2.91 -7.45 12.94
C ARG A 211 -1.63 -8.24 13.13
N ASP A 212 -0.61 -7.61 13.71
CA ASP A 212 0.54 -8.34 14.26
C ASP A 212 0.26 -8.67 15.73
N GLU A 213 0.15 -9.95 16.04
CA GLU A 213 0.17 -10.47 17.42
C GLU A 213 1.58 -10.97 17.78
N GLY A 214 2.58 -10.50 17.04
CA GLY A 214 3.98 -10.79 17.24
C GLY A 214 4.51 -10.29 18.58
N SER A 215 5.73 -10.71 18.90
CA SER A 215 6.44 -10.19 20.07
C SER A 215 7.90 -9.96 19.75
N CYS A 216 8.45 -8.87 20.27
CA CYS A 216 9.87 -8.59 20.23
C CYS A 216 10.52 -8.98 21.56
N ARG A 217 11.53 -9.86 21.52
CA ARG A 217 12.34 -10.22 22.69
C ARG A 217 13.81 -10.18 22.31
N TRP A 218 14.61 -9.43 23.06
CA TRP A 218 16.08 -9.36 22.88
C TRP A 218 16.51 -9.04 21.43
N ARG A 219 15.88 -8.03 20.80
CA ARG A 219 16.13 -7.62 19.40
C ARG A 219 15.78 -8.68 18.34
N SER A 220 15.08 -9.74 18.71
CA SER A 220 14.46 -10.68 17.78
C SER A 220 12.95 -10.52 17.85
N CYS A 221 12.36 -10.07 16.75
CA CYS A 221 10.91 -9.95 16.62
C CYS A 221 10.37 -11.16 15.88
N ARG A 222 9.39 -11.83 16.49
CA ARG A 222 8.59 -12.85 15.80
C ARG A 222 7.29 -12.20 15.37
N LYS A 223 7.06 -12.08 14.06
CA LYS A 223 5.76 -11.67 13.53
C LYS A 223 4.76 -12.82 13.70
N ASN A 224 3.55 -12.50 14.11
CA ASN A 224 2.43 -13.46 14.19
C ASN A 224 1.19 -12.79 13.60
N ILE A 225 1.05 -12.95 12.28
CA ILE A 225 0.11 -12.17 11.49
C ILE A 225 -1.27 -12.83 11.52
N ARG A 226 -2.29 -12.05 11.86
CA ARG A 226 -3.70 -12.42 11.68
C ARG A 226 -4.38 -11.44 10.74
N THR A 227 -5.18 -11.97 9.82
CA THR A 227 -5.94 -11.18 8.87
C THR A 227 -7.41 -11.57 8.85
N ALA A 228 -8.27 -10.60 8.54
CA ALA A 228 -9.67 -10.80 8.19
C ALA A 228 -9.98 -9.94 6.97
N SER A 229 -10.69 -10.50 5.98
CA SER A 229 -10.83 -9.85 4.67
C SER A 229 -12.20 -10.13 4.05
N SER A 230 -12.85 -9.09 3.54
CA SER A 230 -14.02 -9.20 2.66
C SER A 230 -13.68 -8.94 1.18
N PHE A 231 -12.41 -8.68 0.86
CA PHE A 231 -11.96 -8.51 -0.53
C PHE A 231 -12.24 -9.79 -1.35
N PRO A 232 -12.78 -9.67 -2.58
CA PRO A 232 -12.94 -10.80 -3.48
C PRO A 232 -11.59 -11.27 -4.00
N GLN A 233 -11.50 -12.48 -4.55
CA GLN A 233 -10.24 -13.03 -5.10
C GLN A 233 -9.66 -12.15 -6.22
N ASP A 234 -10.52 -11.66 -7.12
CA ASP A 234 -10.12 -10.89 -8.31
C ASP A 234 -10.29 -9.37 -8.11
N TRP A 235 -9.91 -8.86 -6.94
CA TRP A 235 -9.97 -7.43 -6.66
C TRP A 235 -8.90 -6.64 -7.44
N ALA A 236 -9.13 -5.35 -7.64
CA ALA A 236 -8.18 -4.45 -8.28
C ALA A 236 -8.40 -3.01 -7.81
N THR A 237 -7.33 -2.23 -7.78
CA THR A 237 -7.36 -0.78 -7.51
C THR A 237 -7.42 0.06 -8.77
N HIS A 238 -7.01 -0.53 -9.90
CA HIS A 238 -6.99 0.15 -11.19
C HIS A 238 -7.53 -0.75 -12.29
N LYS A 239 -8.19 -0.11 -13.26
CA LYS A 239 -8.49 -0.66 -14.57
C LYS A 239 -7.76 0.16 -15.61
N SER A 240 -7.16 -0.48 -16.60
CA SER A 240 -6.57 0.22 -17.73
C SER A 240 -6.95 -0.38 -19.06
N LYS A 241 -7.06 0.48 -20.07
CA LYS A 241 -7.18 0.13 -21.48
C LYS A 241 -6.07 0.85 -22.24
N GLU A 242 -5.49 0.16 -23.21
CA GLU A 242 -4.40 0.67 -24.02
C GLU A 242 -4.62 0.34 -25.49
N ALA A 243 -4.33 1.30 -26.38
CA ALA A 243 -4.41 1.10 -27.82
C ALA A 243 -3.47 2.07 -28.56
N GLU A 244 -3.03 1.72 -29.78
CA GLU A 244 -2.22 2.61 -30.62
C GLU A 244 -2.99 3.87 -31.04
N LYS A 245 -4.30 3.74 -31.28
CA LYS A 245 -5.19 4.83 -31.67
C LYS A 245 -6.28 5.08 -30.64
N LYS A 246 -6.73 6.33 -30.54
CA LYS A 246 -7.74 6.74 -29.55
C LYS A 246 -9.08 6.07 -29.79
N GLU A 247 -9.49 5.94 -31.05
CA GLU A 247 -10.74 5.32 -31.46
C GLU A 247 -10.85 3.83 -31.06
N ASP A 248 -9.71 3.14 -30.98
CA ASP A 248 -9.66 1.70 -30.70
C ASP A 248 -9.73 1.39 -29.19
N LEU A 249 -9.58 2.40 -28.33
CA LEU A 249 -9.62 2.23 -26.88
C LEU A 249 -10.94 1.68 -26.36
N ALA A 250 -12.07 1.99 -27.00
CA ALA A 250 -13.36 1.48 -26.54
C ALA A 250 -13.40 -0.05 -26.57
N SER A 251 -12.79 -0.65 -27.59
CA SER A 251 -12.68 -2.10 -27.82
C SER A 251 -11.42 -2.76 -27.26
N ALA A 252 -10.47 -1.98 -26.74
CA ALA A 252 -9.24 -2.51 -26.17
C ALA A 252 -9.49 -3.42 -24.96
N GLU A 253 -8.57 -4.38 -24.77
CA GLU A 253 -8.60 -5.30 -23.64
C GLU A 253 -8.54 -4.54 -22.31
N LEU A 254 -9.38 -4.97 -21.36
CA LEU A 254 -9.45 -4.38 -20.04
C LEU A 254 -8.49 -5.09 -19.09
N ASN A 255 -7.43 -4.39 -18.71
CA ASN A 255 -6.46 -4.85 -17.73
C ASN A 255 -6.87 -4.43 -16.32
N HIS A 256 -6.75 -5.34 -15.37
CA HIS A 256 -6.97 -5.08 -13.95
C HIS A 256 -5.63 -5.13 -13.22
N GLN A 257 -5.34 -4.11 -12.41
CA GLN A 257 -4.08 -4.04 -11.67
C GLN A 257 -4.34 -3.96 -10.16
N GLN A 258 -3.65 -4.82 -9.42
CA GLN A 258 -3.49 -4.71 -7.98
C GLN A 258 -2.20 -3.94 -7.72
N ARG A 259 -2.31 -2.62 -7.51
CA ARG A 259 -1.14 -1.78 -7.19
C ARG A 259 -0.76 -1.80 -5.72
N LEU A 260 -1.43 -2.63 -4.93
CA LEU A 260 -1.21 -2.79 -3.51
C LEU A 260 -1.06 -4.28 -3.22
N ASP A 261 -0.28 -4.63 -2.21
CA ASP A 261 -0.16 -5.99 -1.74
C ASP A 261 -0.76 -6.09 -0.34
N LEU A 262 -1.90 -6.78 -0.22
CA LEU A 262 -2.58 -6.98 1.07
C LEU A 262 -1.73 -7.80 2.04
N GLN A 263 -0.80 -8.62 1.52
CA GLN A 263 0.09 -9.46 2.30
C GLN A 263 1.45 -8.80 2.57
N CYS A 264 1.77 -7.67 1.92
CA CYS A 264 2.95 -6.92 2.30
C CYS A 264 2.74 -6.38 3.71
N GLY A 265 3.72 -6.70 4.56
CA GLY A 265 3.90 -6.06 5.85
C GLY A 265 4.97 -4.97 5.79
N CYS A 266 5.39 -4.52 4.61
CA CYS A 266 6.38 -3.45 4.51
C CYS A 266 5.85 -2.15 5.13
N GLU A 267 4.55 -1.93 5.04
CA GLU A 267 3.82 -0.83 5.69
C GLU A 267 3.76 -0.99 7.22
N THR A 268 4.03 -2.20 7.72
CA THR A 268 4.09 -2.52 9.16
C THR A 268 5.44 -2.14 9.77
N ASP A 269 6.47 -1.86 8.95
CA ASP A 269 7.72 -1.28 9.44
C ASP A 269 7.48 0.10 10.07
N ILE A 270 6.35 0.72 9.74
CA ILE A 270 5.88 1.91 10.43
C ILE A 270 5.57 1.63 11.90
N PHE A 271 5.02 0.46 12.25
CA PHE A 271 4.77 0.09 13.64
C PHE A 271 6.07 -0.09 14.42
N ALA A 272 7.07 -0.72 13.79
CA ALA A 272 8.43 -0.85 14.33
C ALA A 272 9.24 0.45 14.33
N THR A 273 8.70 1.52 13.74
CA THR A 273 9.31 2.85 13.78
C THR A 273 8.84 3.62 15.03
N TYR A 274 7.81 3.17 15.74
CA TYR A 274 7.18 3.90 16.86
C TYR A 274 7.07 3.06 18.13
N ASP A 275 8.11 2.29 18.44
CA ASP A 275 8.13 1.25 19.48
C ASP A 275 7.34 1.64 20.75
N ASN A 276 7.49 2.86 21.28
CA ASN A 276 6.77 3.24 22.50
C ASN A 276 5.25 3.44 22.31
N VAL A 277 4.79 4.19 21.31
CA VAL A 277 3.37 4.53 21.16
C VAL A 277 2.57 3.42 20.44
N MET A 278 3.19 2.77 19.44
CA MET A 278 2.52 1.72 18.67
C MET A 278 2.59 0.36 19.35
N GLU A 279 3.64 0.00 20.10
CA GLU A 279 3.60 -1.27 20.86
C GLU A 279 2.52 -1.21 21.96
N ASP A 280 2.42 -0.07 22.67
CA ASP A 280 1.41 0.14 23.71
C ASP A 280 -0.03 0.10 23.17
N THR A 281 -0.24 0.46 21.91
CA THR A 281 -1.57 0.54 21.30
C THR A 281 -1.95 -0.69 20.46
N SER A 282 -1.05 -1.66 20.24
CA SER A 282 -1.34 -2.89 19.48
C SER A 282 -2.18 -2.64 18.19
N PRO A 283 -1.70 -1.77 17.27
CA PRO A 283 -2.49 -1.22 16.20
C PRO A 283 -2.94 -2.25 15.17
N LEU A 284 -4.07 -1.95 14.53
CA LEU A 284 -4.60 -2.67 13.40
C LEU A 284 -4.34 -1.86 12.13
N LEU A 285 -3.80 -2.51 11.11
CA LEU A 285 -3.74 -1.94 9.77
C LEU A 285 -5.03 -2.30 9.03
N VAL A 286 -5.76 -1.29 8.59
CA VAL A 286 -7.05 -1.44 7.92
C VAL A 286 -6.94 -0.87 6.52
N ARG A 287 -7.31 -1.67 5.54
CA ARG A 287 -7.37 -1.29 4.12
C ARG A 287 -8.82 -1.39 3.66
N VAL A 288 -9.31 -0.35 3.00
CA VAL A 288 -10.70 -0.23 2.55
C VAL A 288 -10.70 0.07 1.06
N LEU A 289 -11.51 -0.67 0.29
CA LEU A 289 -11.65 -0.52 -1.16
C LEU A 289 -13.13 -0.43 -1.51
N ALA A 290 -13.57 0.65 -2.17
CA ALA A 290 -14.97 0.78 -2.57
C ALA A 290 -15.43 -0.42 -3.42
N LYS A 291 -16.69 -0.85 -3.35
CA LYS A 291 -17.25 -1.85 -4.27
C LYS A 291 -17.50 -1.25 -5.65
N SER A 292 -17.90 0.02 -5.69
CA SER A 292 -18.01 0.82 -6.92
C SER A 292 -16.64 1.16 -7.52
N TRP A 293 -16.64 1.49 -8.81
CA TRP A 293 -15.53 2.10 -9.55
C TRP A 293 -15.74 3.61 -9.78
N GLU A 294 -16.93 4.11 -9.44
CA GLU A 294 -17.29 5.51 -9.56
C GLU A 294 -16.76 6.33 -8.38
N GLU A 295 -16.78 7.64 -8.53
CA GLU A 295 -16.47 8.58 -7.45
C GLU A 295 -17.35 8.28 -6.22
N THR A 296 -16.69 8.08 -5.08
CA THR A 296 -17.33 7.70 -3.81
C THR A 296 -16.55 8.35 -2.67
N ASP A 297 -17.25 9.01 -1.74
CA ASP A 297 -16.65 9.50 -0.49
C ASP A 297 -16.43 8.32 0.46
N LEU A 298 -15.32 7.60 0.25
CA LEU A 298 -14.98 6.43 1.04
C LEU A 298 -14.68 6.80 2.50
N GLN A 299 -14.23 8.03 2.75
CA GLN A 299 -13.97 8.53 4.09
C GLN A 299 -15.29 8.63 4.88
N ALA A 300 -16.33 9.21 4.27
CA ALA A 300 -17.66 9.28 4.89
C ALA A 300 -18.29 7.89 5.12
N LEU A 301 -18.07 6.92 4.22
CA LEU A 301 -18.57 5.56 4.41
C LEU A 301 -17.91 4.87 5.61
N VAL A 302 -16.58 5.02 5.76
CA VAL A 302 -15.83 4.49 6.91
C VAL A 302 -16.25 5.19 8.21
N GLU A 303 -16.45 6.51 8.18
CA GLU A 303 -16.99 7.29 9.28
C GLU A 303 -18.37 6.77 9.71
N ASN A 304 -19.28 6.56 8.76
CA ASN A 304 -20.61 6.02 9.02
C ASN A 304 -20.55 4.61 9.64
N ALA A 305 -19.64 3.75 9.19
CA ALA A 305 -19.43 2.44 9.80
C ALA A 305 -18.95 2.56 11.27
N ALA A 306 -18.08 3.53 11.56
CA ALA A 306 -17.64 3.83 12.92
C ALA A 306 -18.80 4.28 13.81
N ILE A 307 -19.64 5.19 13.30
CA ILE A 307 -20.82 5.71 14.00
C ILE A 307 -21.82 4.57 14.29
N ARG A 308 -22.10 3.69 13.32
CA ARG A 308 -22.99 2.52 13.53
C ARG A 308 -22.46 1.56 14.60
N ALA A 309 -21.14 1.39 14.68
CA ALA A 309 -20.50 0.60 15.73
C ALA A 309 -20.49 1.28 17.11
N GLY A 310 -20.85 2.57 17.18
CA GLY A 310 -20.87 3.38 18.39
C GLY A 310 -19.53 4.01 18.73
N VAL A 311 -18.60 4.10 17.79
CA VAL A 311 -17.36 4.87 17.97
C VAL A 311 -17.74 6.35 18.06
N GLN A 312 -17.21 7.03 19.08
CA GLN A 312 -17.38 8.48 19.25
C GLN A 312 -16.10 9.20 18.81
N PRO A 313 -16.19 10.45 18.35
CA PRO A 313 -15.01 11.30 18.17
C PRO A 313 -14.28 11.47 19.52
N LEU A 314 -12.97 11.27 19.53
CA LEU A 314 -12.11 11.34 20.72
C LEU A 314 -11.07 12.46 20.64
N TYR A 315 -10.75 12.84 19.41
CA TYR A 315 -9.60 13.68 19.10
C TYR A 315 -10.01 14.89 18.27
N ALA A 316 -11.30 15.23 18.26
CA ALA A 316 -11.80 16.42 17.59
C ALA A 316 -10.94 17.62 17.99
N ASP A 317 -10.43 18.34 17.00
CA ASP A 317 -9.73 19.60 17.26
C ASP A 317 -10.67 20.47 18.10
N ALA A 318 -10.15 21.05 19.19
CA ALA A 318 -10.90 22.09 19.89
C ALA A 318 -11.23 23.14 18.83
N ALA A 319 -12.53 23.36 18.56
CA ALA A 319 -12.93 24.38 17.61
C ALA A 319 -12.23 25.67 18.04
N ASP A 320 -11.43 26.25 17.16
CA ASP A 320 -10.77 27.53 17.40
C ASP A 320 -11.87 28.53 17.85
N GLU A 321 -11.87 28.87 19.14
CA GLU A 321 -12.68 29.95 19.72
C GLU A 321 -12.16 31.31 19.25
#